data_AF-A0A5F1ZY65-F1
#
_entry.id   AF-A0A5F1ZY65-F1
#
_cell.length_a   1.000
_cell.length_b   1.000
_cell.length_c   1.000
_cell.angle_alpha   90.00
_cell.angle_beta   90.00
_cell.angle_gamma   90.00
#
_symmetry.space_group_name_H-M   'P 1'
#
loop_
_entity.id
_entity.type
_entity.pdbx_description
1 polymer ?
#
loop_
_entity_poly.entity_id
_entity_poly.type
_entity_poly.pdbx_seq_one_letter_code
_entity_poly.pdbx_strand_id
1 'polypeptide(L)' 'MEDSPKPSSDKNQSPWGLASLGMEFCFIIGASFFIGRYLDSKFSWSPFGILGGLVFGFSYGIYYILYRVGQFEKGDK' A
#
# COMPACT_ATOMS: atom_id res chain seq x y z
N MET A 1 -32.40 15.80 -18.94
CA MET A 1 -31.32 15.93 -17.95
C MET A 1 -31.56 14.85 -16.91
N GLU A 2 -31.12 13.63 -17.20
CA GLU A 2 -31.13 12.56 -16.21
C GLU A 2 -29.85 12.70 -15.39
N ASP A 3 -29.92 13.48 -14.32
CA ASP A 3 -28.90 13.47 -13.28
C ASP A 3 -29.11 12.17 -12.49
N SER A 4 -28.48 11.09 -12.98
CA SER A 4 -28.42 9.83 -12.24
C SER A 4 -27.72 10.12 -10.91
N PRO A 5 -28.35 9.81 -9.76
CA PRO A 5 -27.66 9.95 -8.48
C PRO A 5 -26.46 9.00 -8.51
N LYS A 6 -25.25 9.57 -8.63
CA LYS A 6 -23.99 8.85 -8.42
C LYS A 6 -24.17 8.06 -7.13
N PRO A 7 -23.89 6.75 -7.11
CA PRO A 7 -23.92 6.02 -5.85
C PRO A 7 -22.89 6.71 -4.97
N SER A 8 -23.38 7.44 -3.97
CA SER A 8 -22.58 7.90 -2.87
C SER A 8 -22.03 6.63 -2.26
N SER A 9 -20.78 6.31 -2.62
CA SER A 9 -20.03 5.23 -2.02
C SER A 9 -19.99 5.56 -0.53
N ASP A 10 -20.92 4.99 0.21
CA ASP A 10 -20.91 5.01 1.65
C ASP A 10 -19.55 4.46 2.05
N LYS A 11 -18.69 5.42 2.40
CA LYS A 11 -17.40 5.36 3.07
C LYS A 11 -17.48 4.66 4.44
N ASN A 12 -18.52 3.85 4.65
CA ASN A 12 -18.45 2.68 5.51
C ASN A 12 -17.21 1.91 5.11
N GLN A 13 -16.43 1.50 6.11
CA GLN A 13 -15.26 0.66 5.97
C GLN A 13 -15.67 -0.68 5.35
N SER A 14 -15.96 -0.68 4.05
CA SER A 14 -16.38 -1.86 3.33
C SER A 14 -15.21 -2.84 3.44
N PRO A 15 -15.45 -4.08 3.91
CA PRO A 15 -14.41 -5.09 3.98
C PRO A 15 -13.66 -5.25 2.66
N TRP A 16 -14.33 -4.94 1.54
CA TRP A 16 -13.73 -4.88 0.20
C TRP A 16 -12.73 -3.74 0.01
N GLY A 17 -13.00 -2.54 0.53
CA GLY A 17 -12.07 -1.42 0.48
C GLY A 17 -10.79 -1.70 1.28
N LEU A 18 -10.94 -2.29 2.46
CA LEU A 18 -9.82 -2.73 3.29
C LEU A 18 -9.07 -3.91 2.67
N ALA A 19 -9.76 -4.86 2.03
CA ALA A 19 -9.12 -5.96 1.31
C ALA A 19 -8.30 -5.48 0.12
N SER A 20 -8.81 -4.49 -0.65
CA SER A 20 -8.07 -3.85 -1.74
C SER A 20 -6.80 -3.16 -1.22
N LEU A 21 -6.91 -2.44 -0.09
CA LEU A 21 -5.78 -1.79 0.58
C LEU A 21 -4.71 -2.80 1.04
N GLY A 22 -5.14 -3.94 1.60
CA GLY A 22 -4.26 -5.04 1.98
C GLY A 22 -3.60 -5.70 0.76
N MET A 23 -4.32 -5.82 -0.35
CA MET A 23 -3.79 -6.34 -1.61
C MET A 23 -2.69 -5.43 -2.19
N GLU A 24 -2.91 -4.11 -2.18
CA GLU A 24 -1.89 -3.12 -2.57
C GLU A 24 -0.65 -3.23 -1.68
N PHE A 25 -0.84 -3.36 -0.36
CA PHE A 25 0.27 -3.54 0.58
C PHE A 25 1.06 -4.84 0.31
N CYS A 26 0.37 -5.96 0.10
CA CYS A 26 1.01 -7.22 -0.28
C CYS A 26 1.79 -7.11 -1.58
N PHE A 27 1.27 -6.37 -2.57
CA PHE A 27 1.95 -6.14 -3.83
C PHE A 27 3.23 -5.31 -3.65
N ILE A 28 3.18 -4.24 -2.86
CA ILE A 28 4.34 -3.42 -2.53
C ILE A 28 5.42 -4.26 -1.83
N ILE A 29 5.05 -5.03 -0.80
CA ILE A 29 5.98 -5.90 -0.07
C ILE A 29 6.60 -6.94 -1.00
N GLY A 30 5.78 -7.60 -1.84
CA GLY A 30 6.25 -8.61 -2.78
C GLY A 30 7.20 -8.03 -3.83
N ALA A 31 6.88 -6.87 -4.40
CA ALA A 31 7.74 -6.17 -5.35
C ALA A 31 9.06 -5.73 -4.70
N SER A 32 9.01 -5.14 -3.50
CA SER A 32 10.21 -4.76 -2.74
C SER A 32 11.08 -5.96 -2.39
N PHE A 33 10.50 -7.09 -2.01
CA PHE A 33 11.24 -8.33 -1.75
C PHE A 33 11.91 -8.87 -3.03
N PHE A 34 11.18 -8.91 -4.14
CA PHE A 34 11.72 -9.38 -5.42
C PHE A 34 12.86 -8.49 -5.92
N ILE A 35 12.69 -7.17 -5.85
CA ILE A 35 13.73 -6.20 -6.22
C ILE A 35 14.93 -6.29 -5.27
N GLY A 36 14.69 -6.39 -3.95
CA GLY A 36 15.74 -6.56 -2.95
C GLY A 36 16.55 -7.84 -3.17
N ARG A 37 15.87 -8.95 -3.51
CA ARG A 37 16.51 -10.23 -3.83
C ARG A 37 17.29 -10.18 -5.15
N TYR A 38 16.76 -9.49 -6.16
CA TYR A 38 17.47 -9.26 -7.42
C TYR A 38 18.75 -8.43 -7.21
N LEU A 39 18.67 -7.35 -6.42
CA LEU A 39 19.82 -6.51 -6.06
C LEU A 39 20.86 -7.28 -5.23
N ASP A 40 20.43 -8.09 -4.25
CA ASP A 40 21.31 -8.95 -3.47
C ASP A 40 22.10 -9.93 -4.36
N SER A 41 21.42 -10.55 -5.33
CA SER A 41 22.05 -11.47 -6.28
C SER A 41 23.02 -10.77 -7.24
N LYS A 42 22.79 -9.49 -7.56
CA LYS A 42 23.62 -8.71 -8.49
C LYS A 42 24.86 -8.13 -7.83
N PHE A 43 24.76 -7.71 -6.58
CA PHE A 43 25.84 -7.03 -5.84
C PHE A 43 26.61 -7.96 -4.88
N SER A 44 26.20 -9.22 -4.73
CA SER A 44 26.72 -10.16 -3.71
C SER A 44 26.65 -9.59 -2.28
N TRP A 45 25.82 -8.56 -2.07
CA TRP A 45 25.60 -7.88 -0.80
C TRP A 45 24.46 -8.53 -0.01
N SER A 46 24.28 -9.84 -0.14
CA SER A 46 23.29 -10.54 0.66
C SER A 46 23.66 -10.48 2.15
N PRO A 47 22.74 -10.08 3.05
CA PRO A 47 21.30 -9.91 2.85
C PRO A 47 20.82 -8.44 2.80
N PHE A 48 21.69 -7.46 2.53
CA PHE A 48 21.40 -6.03 2.70
C PHE A 48 20.35 -5.49 1.73
N GLY A 49 20.26 -6.02 0.51
CA GLY A 49 19.24 -5.64 -0.48
C GLY A 49 17.84 -6.07 -0.06
N ILE A 50 17.69 -7.30 0.45
CA ILE A 50 16.43 -7.78 1.02
C ILE A 50 16.10 -7.02 2.30
N LEU A 51 17.09 -6.78 3.18
CA LEU A 51 16.91 -6.06 4.44
C LEU A 51 16.46 -4.62 4.18
N GLY A 52 17.13 -3.92 3.27
CA GLY A 52 16.75 -2.58 2.84
C GLY A 52 15.38 -2.58 2.18
N GLY A 53 15.12 -3.48 1.24
CA GLY A 53 13.83 -3.61 0.57
C GLY A 53 12.67 -3.82 1.55
N LEU A 54 12.87 -4.65 2.59
CA LEU A 54 11.90 -4.86 3.67
C LEU A 54 11.69 -3.59 4.49
N VAL A 55 12.76 -2.95 4.97
CA VAL A 55 12.66 -1.72 5.78
C VAL A 55 11.94 -0.62 5.01
N PHE A 56 12.31 -0.40 3.75
CA PHE A 56 11.68 0.61 2.90
C PHE A 56 10.23 0.26 2.55
N GLY A 57 9.96 -0.99 2.14
CA GLY A 57 8.62 -1.44 1.78
C GLY A 57 7.66 -1.42 2.97
N PHE A 58 8.12 -1.84 4.15
CA PHE A 58 7.31 -1.84 5.37
C PHE A 58 7.04 -0.41 5.87
N SER A 59 8.07 0.44 5.88
CA SER A 59 7.92 1.85 6.28
C SER A 59 6.98 2.61 5.34
N TYR A 60 7.16 2.44 4.02
CA TYR A 60 6.31 3.06 3.02
C TYR A 60 4.88 2.54 3.09
N GLY A 61 4.70 1.22 3.24
CA GLY A 61 3.37 0.62 3.35
C GLY A 61 2.60 1.09 4.58
N ILE A 62 3.24 1.16 5.75
CA ILE A 62 2.62 1.72 6.96
C ILE A 62 2.28 3.21 6.76
N TYR A 63 3.22 3.99 6.22
CA TYR A 63 2.99 5.41 5.92
C TYR A 63 1.80 5.59 4.96
N TYR A 64 1.71 4.78 3.92
CA TYR A 64 0.64 4.83 2.94
C TYR A 64 -0.73 4.55 3.58
N ILE A 65 -0.82 3.53 4.43
CA ILE A 65 -2.05 3.18 5.15
C ILE A 65 -2.45 4.34 6.08
N LEU A 66 -1.52 4.83 6.90
CA LEU A 66 -1.79 5.94 7.84
C LEU A 66 -2.19 7.22 7.11
N TYR A 67 -1.51 7.53 6.01
CA TYR A 67 -1.82 8.69 5.19
C TYR A 67 -3.21 8.60 4.56
N ARG A 68 -3.57 7.44 3.98
CA ARG A 68 -4.90 7.24 3.38
C ARG A 68 -6.00 7.33 4.44
N VAL A 69 -5.81 6.66 5.58
CA VAL A 69 -6.75 6.70 6.71
C VAL A 69 -6.91 8.14 7.24
N GLY A 70 -5.82 8.89 7.42
CA GLY A 70 -5.87 10.29 7.87
C GLY A 70 -6.52 11.24 6.85
N GLN A 71 -6.40 10.97 5.55
CA GLN A 71 -7.12 11.72 4.50
C GLN A 71 -8.62 11.48 4.53
N PHE A 72 -9.07 10.27 4.91
CA PHE A 72 -10.50 10.00 5.10
C PHE A 72 -11.10 10.77 6.28
N GLU A 73 -10.37 10.97 7.38
CA GLU A 73 -10.80 11.83 8.49
C GLU A 73 -10.91 13.31 8.08
N LYS A 74 -10.02 13.78 7.22
CA LYS A 74 -9.95 15.19 6.84
C LYS A 74 -10.96 15.59 5.74
N GLY A 75 -11.46 14.62 4.98
CA GLY A 75 -12.51 14.80 3.98
C GLY A 75 -13.95 14.78 4.52
N ASP A 76 -14.12 14.75 5.85
CA ASP A 76 -15.42 14.78 6.55
C ASP A 76 -15.69 16.14 7.22
N LYS A 77 -15.19 17.24 6.63
CA LYS A 77 -15.52 18.62 7.00
C LYS A 77 -16.04 19.40 5.80
#